data_AF-A0A939RG85-F1
#
_entry.id   AF-A0A939RG85-F1
#
_cell.length_a   1.000
_cell.length_b   1.000
_cell.length_c   1.000
_cell.angle_alpha   90.00
_cell.angle_beta   90.00
_cell.angle_gamma   90.00
#
_symmetry.space_group_name_H-M   'P 1'
#
loop_
_entity.id
_entity.type
_entity.pdbx_description
1 polymer ?
#
loop_
_entity_poly.entity_id
_entity_poly.type
_entity_poly.pdbx_seq_one_letter_code
_entity_poly.pdbx_strand_id
1 'polypeptide(L)'
;MQNEPGAGGGDQQVSFAADVRLHLDDDRLVVHRAPRSYVLRGLPPELRDVLRGLARAPLPLPGDPAAAPPAPGRAAHHAALMRVLERLSHLLVRDLRASGGRTLLRVEPLRALSLTLPPPVAADTPIRLSRFALLRADGGAIVLESPRSPARLRLTDDLARAAVLQLAEPRTAEDLLSVAGPGDPGLTTGVMARLTGLLIGLDLAETPGRGGEDDDPALRQWDFHDLLFAARST
;
A
#
# COMPACT_ATOMS: atom_id res chain seq x y z
N MET A 1 0.23 28.18 18.00
CA MET A 1 1.46 27.55 17.50
C MET A 1 1.01 26.45 16.55
N GLN A 2 0.98 26.77 15.26
CA GLN A 2 0.44 25.88 14.22
C GLN A 2 1.51 24.81 13.95
N ASN A 3 1.21 23.56 14.28
CA ASN A 3 2.01 22.42 13.87
C ASN A 3 1.87 22.28 12.36
N GLU A 4 2.94 22.58 11.62
CA GLU A 4 3.07 22.10 10.25
C GLU A 4 3.11 20.56 10.30
N PRO A 5 2.33 19.85 9.45
CA PRO A 5 2.50 18.42 9.31
C PRO A 5 3.89 18.18 8.71
N GLY A 6 4.78 17.60 9.52
CA GLY A 6 6.13 17.27 9.10
C GLY A 6 6.11 16.48 7.78
N ALA A 7 6.95 16.93 6.86
CA ALA A 7 7.18 16.33 5.54
C ALA A 7 7.59 14.85 5.67
N GLY A 8 6.59 13.95 5.67
CA GLY A 8 6.75 12.50 5.75
C GLY A 8 7.04 11.88 4.38
N GLY A 9 8.22 12.16 3.82
CA GLY A 9 8.64 11.60 2.54
C GLY A 9 9.21 10.17 2.60
N GLY A 10 9.33 9.57 3.79
CA GLY A 10 10.11 8.34 4.01
C GLY A 10 9.32 7.09 4.43
N ASP A 11 8.02 7.20 4.66
CA ASP A 11 7.23 6.14 5.31
C ASP A 11 6.78 5.06 4.33
N GLN A 12 7.02 5.28 3.04
CA GLN A 12 6.69 4.34 1.97
C GLN A 12 7.96 3.85 1.26
N GLN A 13 8.06 2.53 1.11
CA GLN A 13 9.06 1.91 0.25
C GLN A 13 8.43 1.00 -0.80
N VAL A 14 9.13 0.82 -1.91
CA VAL A 14 8.75 -0.12 -2.96
C VAL A 14 9.85 -1.12 -3.22
N SER A 15 9.47 -2.38 -3.41
CA SER A 15 10.33 -3.47 -3.83
C SER A 15 9.59 -4.42 -4.76
N PHE A 16 10.30 -5.32 -5.41
CA PHE A 16 9.66 -6.42 -6.13
C PHE A 16 9.06 -7.44 -5.14
N ALA A 17 7.94 -8.05 -5.52
CA ALA A 17 7.40 -9.19 -4.78
C ALA A 17 8.44 -10.33 -4.71
N ALA A 18 8.42 -11.11 -3.62
CA ALA A 18 9.47 -12.10 -3.35
C ALA A 18 9.56 -13.24 -4.39
N ASP A 19 8.46 -13.48 -5.11
CA ASP A 19 8.34 -14.45 -6.19
C ASP A 19 8.79 -13.91 -7.57
N VAL A 20 9.12 -12.62 -7.66
CA VAL A 20 9.58 -11.98 -8.89
C VAL A 20 11.09 -12.19 -9.05
N ARG A 21 11.48 -12.70 -10.21
CA ARG A 21 12.89 -12.85 -10.60
C ARG A 21 13.22 -11.92 -11.75
N LEU A 22 14.35 -11.24 -11.67
CA LEU A 22 14.83 -10.36 -12.72
C LEU A 22 16.07 -10.96 -13.39
N HIS A 23 16.07 -10.97 -14.72
CA HIS A 23 17.27 -11.21 -15.52
C HIS A 23 17.54 -9.95 -16.34
N LEU A 24 18.66 -9.30 -16.06
CA LEU A 24 19.10 -8.11 -16.78
C LEU A 24 20.21 -8.49 -17.73
N ASP A 25 20.07 -8.05 -18.97
CA ASP A 25 21.02 -8.18 -20.08
C ASP A 25 21.31 -6.77 -20.63
N ASP A 26 22.20 -6.64 -21.61
CA ASP A 26 22.69 -5.33 -22.06
C ASP A 26 21.61 -4.44 -22.72
N ASP A 27 20.57 -5.04 -23.30
CA ASP A 27 19.46 -4.30 -23.94
C ASP A 27 18.07 -4.68 -23.42
N ARG A 28 17.98 -5.58 -22.43
CA ARG A 28 16.68 -6.08 -21.94
C ARG A 28 16.67 -6.37 -20.44
N LEU A 29 15.54 -6.05 -19.82
CA LEU A 29 15.15 -6.54 -18.51
C LEU A 29 14.03 -7.57 -18.70
N VAL A 30 14.27 -8.80 -18.27
CA VAL A 30 13.27 -9.86 -18.23
C VAL A 30 12.79 -10.03 -16.79
N VAL A 31 11.50 -9.83 -16.57
CA VAL A 31 10.84 -9.96 -15.28
C VAL A 31 9.99 -11.23 -15.30
N HIS A 32 10.33 -12.21 -14.47
CA HIS A 32 9.60 -13.46 -14.36
C HIS A 32 8.77 -13.47 -13.09
N ARG A 33 7.48 -13.74 -13.23
CA ARG A 33 6.58 -14.06 -12.12
C ARG A 33 5.62 -15.12 -12.62
N ALA A 34 5.80 -16.36 -12.16
CA ALA A 34 5.09 -17.50 -12.71
C ALA A 34 3.57 -17.27 -12.76
N PRO A 35 2.88 -17.63 -13.86
CA PRO A 35 3.43 -18.27 -15.07
C PRO A 35 3.90 -17.27 -16.15
N ARG A 36 3.94 -15.97 -15.86
CA ARG A 36 4.19 -14.91 -16.85
C ARG A 36 5.65 -14.43 -16.83
N SER A 37 6.10 -13.96 -17.98
CA SER A 37 7.36 -13.22 -18.12
C SER A 37 7.12 -11.95 -18.93
N TYR A 38 7.77 -10.87 -18.52
CA TYR A 38 7.71 -9.57 -19.19
C TYR A 38 9.09 -9.20 -19.69
N VAL A 39 9.19 -8.71 -20.92
CA VAL A 39 10.45 -8.23 -21.49
C VAL A 39 10.33 -6.73 -21.73
N LEU A 40 11.20 -5.97 -21.08
CA LEU A 40 11.38 -4.54 -21.32
C LEU A 40 12.65 -4.36 -22.15
N ARG A 41 12.54 -3.72 -23.31
CA ARG A 41 13.65 -3.44 -24.24
C ARG A 41 13.89 -1.94 -24.36
N GLY A 42 15.09 -1.54 -24.78
CA GLY A 42 15.43 -0.13 -24.99
C GLY A 42 15.40 0.69 -23.70
N LEU A 43 15.76 0.06 -22.57
CA LEU A 43 15.88 0.76 -21.29
C LEU A 43 17.21 1.52 -21.26
N PRO A 44 17.19 2.85 -21.01
CA PRO A 44 18.41 3.61 -20.79
C PRO A 44 19.28 2.98 -19.69
N PRO A 45 20.62 3.03 -19.79
CA PRO A 45 21.53 2.47 -18.78
C PRO A 45 21.20 2.87 -17.35
N GLU A 46 20.85 4.13 -17.13
CA GLU A 46 20.53 4.69 -15.81
C GLU A 46 19.28 4.04 -15.21
N LEU A 47 18.27 3.79 -16.05
CA LEU A 47 17.04 3.13 -15.61
C LEU A 47 17.28 1.65 -15.33
N ARG A 48 18.16 1.00 -16.09
CA ARG A 48 18.59 -0.39 -15.80
C ARG A 48 19.30 -0.48 -14.45
N ASP A 49 20.16 0.48 -14.13
CA ASP A 49 20.87 0.51 -12.85
C ASP A 49 19.91 0.72 -11.67
N VAL A 50 18.93 1.61 -11.81
CA VAL A 50 17.89 1.81 -10.78
C VAL A 50 17.05 0.54 -10.59
N LEU A 51 16.61 -0.11 -11.68
CA LEU A 51 15.84 -1.35 -11.58
C LEU A 51 16.68 -2.51 -11.01
N ARG A 52 17.99 -2.55 -11.30
CA ARG A 52 18.93 -3.49 -10.69
C ARG A 52 19.09 -3.22 -9.19
N GLY A 53 19.13 -1.96 -8.78
CA GLY A 53 19.13 -1.54 -7.37
C GLY A 53 17.85 -1.98 -6.66
N LEU A 54 16.69 -1.71 -7.27
CA LEU A 54 15.36 -2.10 -6.76
C LEU A 54 15.21 -3.62 -6.57
N ALA A 55 15.88 -4.42 -7.42
CA ALA A 55 15.93 -5.88 -7.30
C ALA A 55 16.64 -6.35 -6.02
N ARG A 56 17.52 -5.53 -5.47
CA ARG A 56 18.39 -5.86 -4.32
C ARG A 56 17.89 -5.24 -3.03
N ALA A 57 17.33 -4.05 -3.10
CA ALA A 57 16.89 -3.29 -1.94
C ALA A 57 15.63 -2.48 -2.26
N PRO A 58 14.73 -2.29 -1.28
CA PRO A 58 13.60 -1.38 -1.45
C PRO A 58 14.07 0.03 -1.73
N LEU A 59 13.38 0.71 -2.65
CA LEU A 59 13.58 2.14 -2.90
C LEU A 59 12.51 2.95 -2.16
N PRO A 60 12.87 4.06 -1.51
CA PRO A 60 11.88 5.03 -1.07
C PRO A 60 11.16 5.58 -2.31
N LEU A 61 9.85 5.59 -2.30
CA LEU A 61 9.09 6.38 -3.27
C LEU A 61 8.83 7.76 -2.68
N PRO A 62 9.01 8.85 -3.45
CA PRO A 62 8.53 10.16 -3.02
C PRO A 62 7.01 10.06 -2.80
N GLY A 63 6.61 10.08 -1.54
CA GLY A 63 5.23 9.89 -1.11
C GLY A 63 4.37 11.15 -1.16
N ASP A 64 4.93 12.25 -1.70
CA ASP A 64 4.29 13.56 -1.68
C ASP A 64 4.09 14.10 -3.12
N PRO A 65 2.84 14.23 -3.60
CA PRO A 65 2.55 14.94 -4.85
C PRO A 65 2.90 16.44 -4.80
N ALA A 66 3.16 17.01 -3.62
CA ALA A 66 3.63 18.38 -3.41
C ALA A 66 5.16 18.53 -3.35
N ALA A 67 5.93 17.45 -3.49
CA ALA A 67 7.38 17.54 -3.55
C ALA A 67 7.82 18.40 -4.75
N ALA A 68 8.81 19.27 -4.52
CA ALA A 68 9.33 20.17 -5.55
C ALA A 68 9.76 19.37 -6.80
N PRO A 69 9.39 19.82 -8.01
CA PRO A 69 9.71 19.08 -9.22
C PRO A 69 11.24 18.99 -9.39
N PRO A 70 11.75 17.83 -9.80
CA PRO A 70 13.18 17.68 -10.07
C PRO A 70 13.62 18.65 -11.19
N ALA A 71 14.89 19.04 -11.18
CA ALA A 71 15.50 19.84 -12.25
C ALA A 71 15.17 19.25 -13.65
N PRO A 72 15.05 20.04 -14.73
CA PRO A 72 14.47 19.61 -16.01
C PRO A 72 15.05 18.31 -16.59
N GLY A 73 16.38 18.13 -16.54
CA GLY A 73 17.03 16.89 -16.97
C GLY A 73 16.74 15.68 -16.07
N ARG A 74 16.59 15.89 -14.76
CA ARG A 74 16.17 14.85 -13.80
C ARG A 74 14.66 14.55 -13.91
N ALA A 75 13.84 15.50 -14.34
CA ALA A 75 12.40 15.31 -14.55
C ALA A 75 12.10 14.30 -15.65
N ALA A 76 12.80 14.37 -16.79
CA ALA A 76 12.61 13.41 -17.88
C ALA A 76 12.97 11.97 -17.45
N HIS A 77 14.10 11.81 -16.75
CA HIS A 77 14.54 10.51 -16.21
C HIS A 77 13.59 9.99 -15.13
N HIS A 78 13.13 10.86 -14.22
CA HIS A 78 12.14 10.53 -13.21
C HIS A 78 10.82 10.08 -13.85
N ALA A 79 10.31 10.80 -14.85
CA ALA A 79 9.08 10.44 -15.56
C ALA A 79 9.23 9.13 -16.35
N ALA A 80 10.41 8.82 -16.89
CA ALA A 80 10.68 7.53 -17.52
C ALA A 80 10.69 6.38 -16.50
N LEU A 81 11.32 6.60 -15.34
CA LEU A 81 11.31 5.64 -14.24
C LEU A 81 9.89 5.36 -13.75
N MET A 82 9.12 6.41 -13.44
CA MET A 82 7.74 6.27 -12.96
C MET A 82 6.86 5.51 -13.95
N ARG A 83 6.96 5.81 -15.25
CA ARG A 83 6.25 5.05 -16.30
C ARG A 83 6.60 3.56 -16.32
N VAL A 84 7.87 3.21 -16.11
CA VAL A 84 8.27 1.80 -16.06
C VAL A 84 7.78 1.13 -14.78
N LEU A 85 7.88 1.80 -13.63
CA LEU A 85 7.38 1.28 -12.36
C LEU A 85 5.85 1.12 -12.37
N GLU A 86 5.11 2.03 -13.03
CA GLU A 86 3.66 1.95 -13.20
C GLU A 86 3.28 0.72 -14.03
N ARG A 87 4.00 0.46 -15.11
CA ARG A 87 3.82 -0.75 -15.94
C ARG A 87 4.15 -2.04 -15.21
N LEU A 88 5.05 -1.98 -14.22
CA LEU A 88 5.43 -3.11 -13.37
C LEU A 88 4.66 -3.13 -12.04
N SER A 89 3.67 -2.25 -11.86
CA SER A 89 3.06 -2.01 -10.54
C SER A 89 2.42 -3.25 -9.91
N HIS A 90 1.91 -4.18 -10.70
CA HIS A 90 1.35 -5.47 -10.24
C HIS A 90 2.41 -6.49 -9.80
N LEU A 91 3.70 -6.16 -9.96
CA LEU A 91 4.86 -6.94 -9.53
C LEU A 91 5.59 -6.27 -8.36
N LEU A 92 5.14 -5.09 -7.95
CA LEU A 92 5.76 -4.26 -6.94
C LEU A 92 4.92 -4.28 -5.66
N VAL A 93 5.58 -4.56 -4.54
CA VAL A 93 5.00 -4.46 -3.20
C VAL A 93 5.38 -3.14 -2.57
N ARG A 94 4.47 -2.58 -1.77
CA ARG A 94 4.68 -1.30 -1.07
C ARG A 94 4.68 -1.57 0.42
N ASP A 95 5.66 -1.07 1.14
CA ASP A 95 5.72 -1.19 2.59
C ASP A 95 5.30 0.15 3.22
N LEU A 96 4.39 0.08 4.21
CA LEU A 96 4.12 1.20 5.11
C LEU A 96 4.98 1.02 6.36
N ARG A 97 5.76 2.04 6.70
CA ARG A 97 6.72 2.01 7.80
C ARG A 97 6.33 3.01 8.89
N ALA A 98 6.60 2.61 10.12
CA ALA A 98 6.61 3.50 11.27
C ALA A 98 7.88 4.36 11.25
N SER A 99 7.91 5.40 12.10
CA SER A 99 9.11 6.17 12.37
C SER A 99 10.23 5.23 12.82
N GLY A 100 11.46 5.48 12.34
CA GLY A 100 12.60 4.58 12.59
C GLY A 100 12.69 3.38 11.64
N GLY A 101 11.78 3.25 10.67
CA GLY A 101 11.89 2.27 9.58
C GLY A 101 11.35 0.88 9.92
N ARG A 102 10.62 0.69 11.01
CA ARG A 102 9.92 -0.57 11.25
C ARG A 102 8.77 -0.74 10.24
N THR A 103 8.74 -1.84 9.49
CA THR A 103 7.65 -2.11 8.55
C THR A 103 6.41 -2.58 9.30
N LEU A 104 5.32 -1.82 9.19
CA LEU A 104 4.05 -2.14 9.82
C LEU A 104 3.28 -3.18 9.01
N LEU A 105 3.22 -2.96 7.70
CA LEU A 105 2.54 -3.84 6.77
C LEU A 105 3.14 -3.74 5.38
N ARG A 106 2.80 -4.74 4.57
CA ARG A 106 3.11 -4.80 3.15
C ARG A 106 1.83 -4.86 2.33
N VAL A 107 1.72 -3.97 1.35
CA VAL A 107 0.67 -3.93 0.33
C VAL A 107 1.11 -4.79 -0.85
N GLU A 108 0.40 -5.89 -1.08
CA GLU A 108 0.65 -6.82 -2.18
C GLU A 108 -0.46 -6.66 -3.24
N PRO A 109 -0.12 -6.27 -4.48
CA PRO A 109 -1.12 -6.06 -5.52
C PRO A 109 -1.74 -7.39 -5.96
N LEU A 110 -3.07 -7.43 -6.04
CA LEU A 110 -3.85 -8.49 -6.69
C LEU A 110 -4.11 -8.15 -8.16
N ARG A 111 -4.24 -6.86 -8.45
CA ARG A 111 -4.33 -6.28 -9.80
C ARG A 111 -3.44 -5.03 -9.88
N ALA A 112 -3.38 -4.38 -11.04
CA ALA A 112 -2.62 -3.13 -11.19
C ALA A 112 -3.04 -2.10 -10.13
N LEU A 113 -2.05 -1.49 -9.47
CA LEU A 113 -2.24 -0.59 -8.33
C LEU A 113 -1.28 0.60 -8.42
N SER A 114 -1.76 1.80 -8.09
CA SER A 114 -0.93 3.00 -8.03
C SER A 114 0.38 2.77 -7.25
N LEU A 115 1.47 3.38 -7.72
CA LEU A 115 2.76 3.38 -7.01
C LEU A 115 2.67 4.11 -5.68
N THR A 116 1.94 5.20 -5.63
CA THR A 116 1.75 5.98 -4.42
C THR A 116 0.63 5.37 -3.60
N LEU A 117 0.89 5.12 -2.32
CA LEU A 117 -0.16 4.70 -1.40
C LEU A 117 -1.20 5.81 -1.25
N PRO A 118 -2.48 5.46 -1.01
CA PRO A 118 -3.50 6.44 -0.70
C PRO A 118 -3.05 7.45 0.37
N PRO A 119 -3.45 8.72 0.24
CA PRO A 119 -3.10 9.75 1.21
C PRO A 119 -3.70 9.43 2.58
N PRO A 120 -3.14 9.98 3.67
CA PRO A 120 -3.75 9.86 4.99
C PRO A 120 -5.12 10.53 5.01
N VAL A 121 -6.00 10.05 5.89
CA VAL A 121 -7.24 10.76 6.26
C VAL A 121 -6.99 11.61 7.51
N ALA A 122 -7.91 12.54 7.82
CA ALA A 122 -7.78 13.35 9.03
C ALA A 122 -7.79 12.45 10.28
N ALA A 123 -6.97 12.80 11.27
CA ALA A 123 -6.71 11.94 12.43
C ALA A 123 -7.95 11.66 13.27
N ASP A 124 -8.90 12.59 13.29
CA ASP A 124 -10.19 12.56 13.98
C ASP A 124 -11.30 11.90 13.16
N THR A 125 -11.03 11.48 11.92
CA THR A 125 -12.02 10.81 11.09
C THR A 125 -12.23 9.37 11.60
N PRO A 126 -13.43 9.01 12.07
CA PRO A 126 -13.71 7.64 12.46
C PRO A 126 -13.75 6.75 11.22
N ILE A 127 -13.14 5.57 11.32
CA ILE A 127 -13.17 4.55 10.27
C ILE A 127 -13.50 3.20 10.89
N ARG A 128 -14.06 2.28 10.12
CA ARG A 128 -14.26 0.87 10.49
C ARG A 128 -13.87 -0.03 9.34
N LEU A 129 -13.59 -1.31 9.60
CA LEU A 129 -13.36 -2.27 8.54
C LEU A 129 -14.57 -2.36 7.61
N SER A 130 -14.29 -2.56 6.32
CA SER A 130 -15.31 -2.91 5.34
C SER A 130 -16.04 -4.17 5.82
N ARG A 131 -17.35 -4.25 5.63
CA ARG A 131 -18.13 -5.46 5.93
C ARG A 131 -17.70 -6.65 5.06
N PHE A 132 -16.96 -6.38 3.99
CA PHE A 132 -16.38 -7.36 3.10
C PHE A 132 -14.91 -7.69 3.40
N ALA A 133 -14.30 -7.04 4.39
CA ALA A 133 -12.94 -7.33 4.79
C ALA A 133 -12.85 -8.70 5.48
N LEU A 134 -11.79 -9.45 5.19
CA LEU A 134 -11.48 -10.72 5.84
C LEU A 134 -10.03 -10.74 6.30
N LEU A 135 -9.81 -11.34 7.47
CA LEU A 135 -8.49 -11.66 7.99
C LEU A 135 -8.26 -13.17 7.88
N ARG A 136 -7.12 -13.58 7.33
CA ARG A 136 -6.73 -14.99 7.26
C ARG A 136 -5.24 -15.18 7.51
N ALA A 137 -4.87 -16.37 7.98
CA ALA A 137 -3.47 -16.77 8.02
C ALA A 137 -2.96 -17.12 6.62
N ASP A 138 -1.73 -16.69 6.30
CA ASP A 138 -1.06 -17.00 5.04
C ASP A 138 0.46 -17.01 5.24
N GLY A 139 1.11 -18.17 5.09
CA GLY A 139 2.56 -18.29 5.17
C GLY A 139 3.18 -17.63 6.41
N GLY A 140 2.58 -17.83 7.59
CA GLY A 140 3.08 -17.29 8.87
C GLY A 140 2.77 -15.82 9.15
N ALA A 141 1.96 -15.15 8.34
CA ALA A 141 1.47 -13.80 8.62
C ALA A 141 -0.07 -13.75 8.60
N ILE A 142 -0.63 -12.68 9.16
CA ILE A 142 -2.04 -12.34 8.97
C ILE A 142 -2.16 -11.48 7.71
N VAL A 143 -3.10 -11.84 6.84
CA VAL A 143 -3.44 -11.11 5.63
C VAL A 143 -4.83 -10.53 5.78
N LEU A 144 -4.95 -9.22 5.58
CA LEU A 144 -6.20 -8.50 5.41
C LEU A 144 -6.49 -8.33 3.92
N GLU A 145 -7.66 -8.73 3.48
CA GLU A 145 -8.10 -8.59 2.09
C GLU A 145 -9.61 -8.27 2.02
N SER A 146 -10.06 -7.79 0.87
CA SER A 146 -11.47 -7.58 0.57
C SER A 146 -11.68 -7.91 -0.91
N PRO A 147 -12.82 -8.50 -1.31
CA PRO A 147 -13.13 -8.72 -2.72
C PRO A 147 -13.20 -7.42 -3.53
N ARG A 148 -13.40 -6.29 -2.85
CA ARG A 148 -13.39 -4.95 -3.47
C ARG A 148 -11.97 -4.43 -3.67
N SER A 149 -11.03 -4.84 -2.84
CA SER A 149 -9.68 -4.27 -2.80
C SER A 149 -8.82 -4.70 -4.01
N PRO A 150 -8.03 -3.79 -4.60
CA PRO A 150 -7.02 -4.14 -5.61
C PRO A 150 -5.77 -4.81 -5.04
N ALA A 151 -5.69 -4.93 -3.71
CA ALA A 151 -4.54 -5.43 -2.99
C ALA A 151 -4.95 -6.28 -1.79
N ARG A 152 -3.97 -6.96 -1.23
CA ARG A 152 -4.05 -7.52 0.11
C ARG A 152 -2.96 -6.93 0.97
N LEU A 153 -3.21 -6.78 2.26
CA LEU A 153 -2.23 -6.29 3.23
C LEU A 153 -1.71 -7.45 4.05
N ARG A 154 -0.41 -7.69 3.97
CA ARG A 154 0.29 -8.63 4.85
C ARG A 154 0.73 -7.86 6.09
N LEU A 155 0.09 -8.13 7.22
CA LEU A 155 0.30 -7.47 8.50
C LEU A 155 1.48 -8.17 9.21
N THR A 156 2.66 -7.58 9.11
CA THR A 156 3.91 -8.16 9.65
C THR A 156 4.22 -7.71 11.08
N ASP A 157 3.66 -6.59 11.50
CA ASP A 157 3.87 -6.00 12.81
C ASP A 157 2.68 -6.26 13.75
N ASP A 158 2.98 -6.54 15.01
CA ASP A 158 1.97 -6.88 16.04
C ASP A 158 1.04 -5.69 16.31
N LEU A 159 1.57 -4.47 16.28
CA LEU A 159 0.81 -3.26 16.56
C LEU A 159 -0.07 -2.91 15.36
N ALA A 160 0.41 -3.12 14.13
CA ALA A 160 -0.42 -3.02 12.94
C ALA A 160 -1.58 -4.02 12.97
N ARG A 161 -1.34 -5.26 13.40
CA ARG A 161 -2.39 -6.28 13.59
C ARG A 161 -3.40 -5.85 14.66
N ALA A 162 -2.93 -5.39 15.81
CA ALA A 162 -3.78 -4.90 16.89
C ALA A 162 -4.65 -3.72 16.44
N ALA A 163 -4.07 -2.72 15.77
CA ALA A 163 -4.79 -1.57 15.24
C ALA A 163 -5.90 -1.99 14.26
N VAL A 164 -5.60 -2.90 13.32
CA VAL A 164 -6.61 -3.40 12.36
C VAL A 164 -7.75 -4.12 13.07
N LEU A 165 -7.48 -4.90 14.13
CA LEU A 165 -8.52 -5.59 14.88
C LEU A 165 -9.45 -4.63 15.65
N GLN A 166 -8.94 -3.48 16.11
CA GLN A 166 -9.77 -2.47 16.79
C GLN A 166 -10.81 -1.83 15.85
N LEU A 167 -10.59 -1.91 14.53
CA LEU A 167 -11.49 -1.40 13.51
C LEU A 167 -12.74 -2.27 13.26
N ALA A 168 -12.98 -3.30 14.08
CA ALA A 168 -14.28 -3.95 14.16
C ALA A 168 -15.39 -2.96 14.58
N GLU A 169 -15.01 -1.89 15.28
CA GLU A 169 -15.86 -0.74 15.58
C GLU A 169 -15.27 0.55 14.97
N PRO A 170 -16.08 1.60 14.79
CA PRO A 170 -15.57 2.92 14.44
C PRO A 170 -14.50 3.42 15.41
N ARG A 171 -13.31 3.74 14.88
CA ARG A 171 -12.18 4.32 15.62
C ARG A 171 -11.45 5.35 14.77
N THR A 172 -10.91 6.36 15.44
CA THR A 172 -10.04 7.39 14.85
C THR A 172 -8.57 6.95 14.86
N ALA A 173 -7.69 7.68 14.16
CA ALA A 173 -6.25 7.41 14.21
C ALA A 173 -5.67 7.61 15.62
N GLU A 174 -6.24 8.55 16.38
CA GLU A 174 -5.88 8.81 17.78
C GLU A 174 -6.28 7.65 18.70
N ASP A 175 -7.49 7.12 18.54
CA ASP A 175 -7.95 5.94 19.28
C ASP A 175 -7.04 4.75 19.01
N LEU A 176 -6.70 4.50 17.75
CA LEU A 176 -5.81 3.40 17.36
C LEU A 176 -4.42 3.53 17.97
N LEU A 177 -3.86 4.74 17.99
CA LEU A 177 -2.56 4.99 18.62
C LEU A 177 -2.61 4.68 20.12
N SER A 178 -3.69 5.08 20.80
CA SER A 178 -3.85 4.89 22.24
C SER A 178 -3.89 3.42 22.66
N VAL A 179 -4.43 2.54 21.82
CA VAL A 179 -4.60 1.10 22.11
C VAL A 179 -3.42 0.28 21.58
N ALA A 180 -2.97 0.55 20.36
CA ALA A 180 -1.99 -0.30 19.67
C ALA A 180 -0.54 0.11 19.93
N GLY A 181 -0.26 1.33 20.37
CA GLY A 181 1.11 1.84 20.49
C GLY A 181 1.46 2.65 21.73
N PRO A 182 0.85 2.44 22.91
CA PRO A 182 1.16 3.27 24.07
C PRO A 182 2.65 3.17 24.42
N GLY A 183 3.38 4.29 24.30
CA GLY A 183 4.81 4.37 24.61
C GLY A 183 5.77 3.96 23.50
N ASP A 184 5.28 3.63 22.30
CA ASP A 184 6.14 3.35 21.15
C ASP A 184 6.51 4.66 20.41
N PRO A 185 7.79 5.10 20.44
CA PRO A 185 8.20 6.35 19.79
C PRO A 185 8.17 6.27 18.25
N GLY A 186 8.10 5.05 17.70
CA GLY A 186 7.96 4.80 16.26
C GLY A 186 6.54 5.05 15.76
N LEU A 187 5.53 4.93 16.63
CA LEU A 187 4.14 5.13 16.27
C LEU A 187 3.69 6.55 16.63
N THR A 188 3.16 7.24 15.63
CA THR A 188 2.59 8.58 15.79
C THR A 188 1.18 8.60 15.24
N THR A 189 0.41 9.63 15.61
CA THR A 189 -0.91 9.86 15.03
C THR A 189 -0.83 9.99 13.50
N GLY A 190 0.25 10.57 12.96
CA GLY A 190 0.48 10.67 11.52
C GLY A 190 0.65 9.30 10.84
N VAL A 191 1.39 8.38 11.47
CA VAL A 191 1.52 7.00 10.98
C VAL A 191 0.18 6.26 11.02
N MET A 192 -0.60 6.44 12.09
CA MET A 192 -1.96 5.88 12.17
C MET A 192 -2.89 6.50 11.14
N ALA A 193 -2.83 7.82 10.90
CA ALA A 193 -3.60 8.50 9.87
C ALA A 193 -3.26 8.01 8.45
N ARG A 194 -1.99 7.67 8.20
CA ARG A 194 -1.54 7.03 6.96
C ARG A 194 -2.07 5.61 6.84
N LEU A 195 -2.07 4.83 7.93
CA LEU A 195 -2.67 3.49 7.97
C LEU A 195 -4.17 3.55 7.66
N THR A 196 -4.94 4.43 8.33
CA THR A 196 -6.38 4.57 8.11
C THR A 196 -6.69 5.04 6.69
N GLY A 197 -5.93 6.01 6.16
CA GLY A 197 -6.08 6.46 4.78
C GLY A 197 -5.75 5.38 3.74
N LEU A 198 -4.73 4.56 4.02
CA LEU A 198 -4.41 3.39 3.21
C LEU A 198 -5.56 2.37 3.19
N LEU A 199 -6.16 2.07 4.35
CA LEU A 199 -7.25 1.11 4.46
C LEU A 199 -8.50 1.59 3.69
N ILE A 200 -8.86 2.87 3.81
CA ILE A 200 -9.97 3.46 3.06
C ILE A 200 -9.67 3.46 1.55
N GLY A 201 -8.51 3.99 1.14
CA GLY A 201 -8.17 4.12 -0.27
C GLY A 201 -7.95 2.79 -1.00
N LEU A 202 -7.92 1.67 -0.28
CA LEU A 202 -7.88 0.32 -0.82
C LEU A 202 -9.19 -0.46 -0.64
N ASP A 203 -10.29 0.16 -0.24
CA ASP A 203 -11.58 -0.51 0.01
C ASP A 203 -11.47 -1.65 1.05
N LEU A 204 -10.61 -1.49 2.06
CA LEU A 204 -10.47 -2.40 3.21
C LEU A 204 -11.16 -1.86 4.47
N ALA A 205 -11.43 -0.56 4.48
CA ALA A 205 -12.16 0.16 5.51
C ALA A 205 -13.04 1.23 4.87
N GLU A 206 -13.95 1.77 5.66
CA GLU A 206 -14.82 2.88 5.27
C GLU A 206 -15.01 3.86 6.42
N THR A 207 -15.46 5.07 6.08
CA THR A 207 -15.99 6.01 7.07
C THR A 207 -17.46 5.65 7.33
N PRO A 208 -17.85 5.35 8.58
CA PRO A 208 -19.24 5.04 8.91
C PRO A 208 -20.12 6.27 8.72
N GLY A 209 -21.35 6.06 8.25
CA GLY A 209 -22.33 7.12 8.06
C GLY A 209 -23.09 6.98 6.74
N ARG A 210 -23.84 8.04 6.39
CA ARG A 210 -24.72 8.03 5.23
C ARG A 210 -23.91 7.88 3.94
N GLY A 211 -24.20 6.82 3.19
CA GLY A 211 -23.47 6.48 1.96
C GLY A 211 -22.29 5.54 2.16
N GLY A 212 -22.12 4.95 3.35
CA GLY A 212 -21.26 3.79 3.56
C GLY A 212 -21.81 2.51 2.90
N GLU A 213 -21.09 1.41 3.03
CA GLU A 213 -21.39 0.11 2.42
C GLU A 213 -22.77 -0.43 2.81
N ASP A 214 -23.24 -0.15 4.03
CA ASP A 214 -24.57 -0.51 4.50
C ASP A 214 -25.69 0.28 3.80
N ASP A 215 -25.36 1.48 3.31
CA ASP A 215 -26.28 2.40 2.64
C ASP A 215 -26.11 2.39 1.10
N ASP A 216 -25.18 1.63 0.54
CA ASP A 216 -25.01 1.52 -0.91
C ASP A 216 -25.96 0.44 -1.48
N PRO A 217 -26.97 0.80 -2.30
CA PRO A 217 -27.90 -0.17 -2.87
C PRO A 217 -27.22 -1.27 -3.69
N ALA A 218 -26.10 -0.97 -4.36
CA ALA A 218 -25.37 -1.94 -5.16
C ALA A 218 -24.61 -2.95 -4.29
N LEU A 219 -24.20 -2.55 -3.08
CA LEU A 219 -23.49 -3.42 -2.15
C LEU A 219 -24.40 -4.17 -1.21
N ARG A 220 -25.51 -3.58 -0.75
CA ARG A 220 -26.47 -4.21 0.16
C ARG A 220 -27.00 -5.55 -0.31
N GLN A 221 -27.12 -5.76 -1.62
CA GLN A 221 -27.59 -7.02 -2.21
C GLN A 221 -26.59 -8.18 -2.04
N TRP A 222 -25.33 -7.88 -1.72
CA TRP A 222 -24.29 -8.89 -1.59
C TRP A 222 -24.10 -9.32 -0.14
N ASP A 223 -24.11 -10.62 0.07
CA ASP A 223 -23.46 -11.23 1.22
C ASP A 223 -21.95 -11.34 0.99
N PHE A 224 -21.18 -11.41 2.08
CA PHE A 224 -19.73 -11.48 2.02
C PHE A 224 -19.22 -12.62 1.12
N HIS A 225 -19.76 -13.82 1.31
CA HIS A 225 -19.29 -15.02 0.62
C HIS A 225 -19.63 -14.99 -0.89
N ASP A 226 -20.76 -14.41 -1.26
CA ASP A 226 -21.16 -14.24 -2.66
C ASP A 226 -20.25 -13.27 -3.40
N LEU A 227 -19.97 -12.11 -2.80
CA LEU A 227 -19.08 -11.13 -3.41
C LEU A 227 -17.64 -11.66 -3.49
N LEU A 228 -17.20 -12.39 -2.46
CA LEU A 228 -15.89 -13.04 -2.46
C LEU A 228 -15.77 -14.09 -3.57
N PHE A 229 -16.80 -14.92 -3.74
CA PHE A 229 -16.83 -15.93 -4.79
C PHE A 229 -16.85 -15.29 -6.19
N ALA A 230 -17.72 -14.29 -6.40
CA ALA A 230 -17.82 -13.57 -7.67
C ALA A 230 -16.48 -12.94 -8.07
N ALA A 231 -15.85 -12.18 -7.17
CA ALA A 231 -14.60 -11.48 -7.43
C ALA A 231 -13.40 -12.41 -7.71
N ARG A 232 -13.46 -13.67 -7.26
CA ARG A 232 -12.41 -14.67 -7.50
C ARG A 232 -12.66 -15.53 -8.74
N SER A 233 -13.86 -15.51 -9.28
CA SER A 233 -14.28 -16.31 -10.43
C SER A 233 -14.21 -15.55 -11.75
N THR A 234 -13.90 -14.25 -11.70
CA THR A 234 -13.78 -13.31 -12.84
C THR A 234 -12.37 -12.76 -12.94
#